data_AF-Q5UWT4-F1
#
_entry.id   AF-Q5UWT4-F1
#
_cell.length_a   1.000
_cell.length_b   1.000
_cell.length_c   1.000
_cell.angle_alpha   90.00
_cell.angle_beta   90.00
_cell.angle_gamma   90.00
#
_symmetry.space_group_name_H-M   'P 1'
#
loop_
_entity.id
_entity.type
_entity.pdbx_description
1 polymer ?
#
loop_
_entity_poly.entity_id
_entity_poly.type
_entity_poly.pdbx_seq_one_letter_code
_entity_poly.pdbx_strand_id
1 'polypeptide(L)'
;MPNEDDRFGDVAEQLKQTEEETAPDDERTDTEDEPQPDEEIATEDTESEIESAPDQDKEDMDESTGGPAFSFDETDMHGFYVREETWNGVTRMRSSVTAVCSMFDVPEFEGREFQDACLRVIADHGDEVALQILRERGIEADEERVQEVVEMLSEQAAND
;
A
#
# COMPACT_ATOMS: atom_id res chain seq x y z
N MET A 1 -17.37 34.45 -22.72
CA MET A 1 -16.43 33.71 -21.86
C MET A 1 -16.61 34.27 -20.45
N PRO A 2 -16.97 33.46 -19.44
CA PRO A 2 -17.00 33.91 -18.06
C PRO A 2 -15.57 34.08 -17.53
N ASN A 3 -15.34 35.13 -16.73
CA ASN A 3 -14.03 35.47 -16.15
C ASN A 3 -13.64 34.47 -15.05
N GLU A 4 -12.37 34.10 -15.00
CA GLU A 4 -11.81 33.06 -14.12
C GLU A 4 -11.30 33.58 -12.75
N ASP A 5 -11.50 34.86 -12.44
CA ASP A 5 -10.91 35.52 -11.25
C ASP A 5 -11.69 35.34 -9.93
N ASP A 6 -12.90 34.76 -9.93
CA ASP A 6 -13.75 34.65 -8.72
C ASP A 6 -13.66 33.29 -8.00
N ARG A 7 -12.73 32.39 -8.36
CA ARG A 7 -12.69 31.03 -7.78
C ARG A 7 -12.04 30.92 -6.40
N PHE A 8 -11.35 31.96 -5.92
CA PHE A 8 -10.59 31.92 -4.66
C PHE A 8 -11.02 32.97 -3.64
N GLY A 9 -12.19 33.58 -3.82
CA GLY A 9 -12.66 34.69 -2.99
C GLY A 9 -13.68 34.31 -1.92
N ASP A 10 -13.47 33.30 -1.07
CA ASP A 10 -14.26 33.17 0.18
C ASP A 10 -13.73 32.23 1.29
N VAL A 11 -12.41 31.98 1.38
CA VAL A 11 -11.87 31.12 2.45
C VAL A 11 -11.61 31.89 3.74
N ALA A 12 -11.38 33.21 3.64
CA ALA A 12 -11.04 34.06 4.77
C ALA A 12 -12.26 34.47 5.64
N GLU A 13 -13.48 34.46 5.09
CA GLU A 13 -14.68 34.78 5.89
C GLU A 13 -15.22 33.56 6.66
N GLN A 14 -15.04 32.34 6.15
CA GLN A 14 -15.47 31.11 6.85
C GLN A 14 -14.73 30.88 8.17
N LEU A 15 -13.47 31.31 8.29
CA LEU A 15 -12.68 31.17 9.52
C LEU A 15 -13.11 32.15 10.63
N LYS A 16 -13.79 33.25 10.30
CA LYS A 16 -14.27 34.23 11.31
C LYS A 16 -15.59 33.83 11.97
N GLN A 17 -16.36 32.94 11.34
CA GLN A 17 -17.66 32.50 11.89
C GLN A 17 -17.54 31.45 13.01
N THR A 18 -16.35 30.89 13.25
CA THR A 18 -16.16 29.86 14.30
C THR A 18 -15.71 30.44 15.65
N GLU A 19 -15.47 31.75 15.77
CA GLU A 19 -14.85 32.35 16.97
C GLU A 19 -15.80 33.19 17.85
N GLU A 20 -17.12 33.18 17.61
CA GLU A 20 -18.05 33.99 18.39
C GLU A 20 -19.36 33.25 18.72
N GLU A 21 -19.33 32.30 19.67
CA GLU A 21 -20.51 32.04 20.52
C GLU A 21 -20.16 31.41 21.90
N THR A 22 -20.13 32.27 22.92
CA THR A 22 -20.65 32.07 24.28
C THR A 22 -19.86 31.26 25.32
N ALA A 23 -19.31 31.99 26.31
CA ALA A 23 -19.23 31.55 27.70
C ALA A 23 -20.47 32.05 28.47
N PRO A 24 -20.96 31.31 29.48
CA PRO A 24 -20.79 31.84 30.84
C PRO A 24 -20.43 30.79 31.91
N ASP A 25 -19.77 31.34 32.92
CA ASP A 25 -19.43 30.86 34.27
C ASP A 25 -20.68 30.44 35.08
N ASP A 26 -20.71 29.24 35.72
CA ASP A 26 -21.02 29.04 37.16
C ASP A 26 -21.04 27.54 37.61
N GLU A 27 -20.52 27.33 38.82
CA GLU A 27 -20.67 26.28 39.84
C GLU A 27 -21.23 24.83 39.61
N ARG A 28 -20.37 23.86 39.98
CA ARG A 28 -20.59 22.67 40.87
C ARG A 28 -21.33 21.39 40.39
N THR A 29 -20.81 20.30 40.99
CA THR A 29 -21.35 18.95 41.32
C THR A 29 -21.22 17.78 40.32
N ASP A 30 -20.58 16.72 40.82
CA ASP A 30 -20.79 15.28 40.53
C ASP A 30 -22.16 14.96 39.91
N THR A 31 -22.21 14.07 38.91
CA THR A 31 -22.87 12.75 38.94
C THR A 31 -22.81 12.11 37.55
N GLU A 32 -22.53 10.81 37.55
CA GLU A 32 -22.63 9.83 36.46
C GLU A 32 -23.97 9.90 35.70
N ASP A 33 -23.98 9.57 34.40
CA ASP A 33 -24.92 8.63 33.73
C ASP A 33 -24.78 8.80 32.20
N GLU A 34 -24.11 7.85 31.53
CA GLU A 34 -24.16 7.71 30.06
C GLU A 34 -25.32 6.78 29.69
N PRO A 35 -26.30 7.23 28.88
CA PRO A 35 -27.17 6.34 28.14
C PRO A 35 -26.70 6.19 26.69
N GLN A 36 -26.29 4.98 26.30
CA GLN A 36 -26.48 4.46 24.92
C GLN A 36 -27.95 4.00 24.77
N PRO A 37 -28.52 3.68 23.57
CA PRO A 37 -28.00 3.65 22.18
C PRO A 37 -28.93 4.48 21.22
N ASP A 38 -28.69 4.58 19.90
CA ASP A 38 -29.30 3.69 18.89
C ASP A 38 -28.72 3.94 17.48
N GLU A 39 -28.80 2.88 16.67
CA GLU A 39 -28.26 2.70 15.33
C GLU A 39 -28.89 3.63 14.27
N GLU A 40 -28.07 4.18 13.36
CA GLU A 40 -28.49 4.32 11.96
C GLU A 40 -27.32 4.00 11.03
N ILE A 41 -27.49 2.88 10.34
CA ILE A 41 -26.59 2.32 9.33
C ILE A 41 -26.80 3.12 8.05
N ALA A 42 -25.75 3.77 7.55
CA ALA A 42 -25.68 4.21 6.16
C ALA A 42 -24.31 3.84 5.59
N THR A 43 -24.23 2.59 5.11
CA THR A 43 -23.18 2.14 4.20
C THR A 43 -23.42 2.83 2.86
N GLU A 44 -22.63 3.86 2.55
CA GLU A 44 -22.62 4.44 1.22
C GLU A 44 -21.84 3.49 0.29
N ASP A 45 -22.62 2.66 -0.39
CA ASP A 45 -22.25 1.79 -1.49
C ASP A 45 -21.56 2.63 -2.59
N THR A 46 -20.23 2.65 -2.59
CA THR A 46 -19.49 3.16 -3.74
C THR A 46 -19.48 2.06 -4.78
N GLU A 47 -20.50 2.06 -5.64
CA GLU A 47 -20.55 1.29 -6.88
C GLU A 47 -19.27 1.56 -7.68
N SER A 48 -18.30 0.65 -7.57
CA SER A 48 -17.23 0.53 -8.56
C SER A 48 -17.87 0.07 -9.86
N GLU A 49 -18.09 1.01 -10.77
CA GLU A 49 -18.43 0.75 -12.16
C GLU A 49 -17.27 0.00 -12.82
N ILE A 50 -17.33 -1.33 -12.79
CA ILE A 50 -16.43 -2.19 -13.54
C ILE A 50 -16.92 -2.11 -14.99
N GLU A 51 -16.35 -1.21 -15.79
CA GLU A 51 -16.51 -1.22 -17.25
C GLU A 51 -16.04 -2.60 -17.75
N SER A 52 -17.00 -3.47 -18.01
CA SER A 52 -16.78 -4.78 -18.62
C SER A 52 -16.37 -4.53 -20.08
N ALA A 53 -15.07 -4.68 -20.36
CA ALA A 53 -14.57 -4.73 -21.73
C ALA A 53 -15.26 -5.88 -22.48
N PRO A 54 -15.70 -5.67 -23.74
CA PRO A 54 -16.38 -6.72 -24.49
C PRO A 54 -15.39 -7.85 -24.83
N ASP A 55 -15.81 -9.09 -24.58
CA ASP A 55 -15.25 -10.31 -25.17
C ASP A 55 -15.15 -10.12 -26.69
N GLN A 56 -13.94 -9.88 -27.18
CA GLN A 56 -13.63 -10.00 -28.60
C GLN A 56 -13.10 -11.40 -28.85
N ASP A 57 -13.90 -12.16 -29.57
CA ASP A 57 -13.56 -13.41 -30.23
C ASP A 57 -12.13 -13.34 -30.78
N LYS A 58 -11.29 -14.29 -30.34
CA LYS A 58 -9.96 -14.52 -30.91
C LYS A 58 -10.14 -15.12 -32.31
N GLU A 59 -10.28 -14.26 -33.31
CA GLU A 59 -9.84 -14.60 -34.65
C GLU A 59 -8.33 -14.31 -34.74
N ASP A 60 -7.54 -15.38 -34.63
CA ASP A 60 -6.17 -15.46 -35.12
C ASP A 60 -6.15 -15.00 -36.59
N MET A 61 -5.73 -13.76 -36.88
CA MET A 61 -4.99 -13.33 -38.08
C MET A 61 -4.72 -11.81 -38.01
N ASP A 62 -3.57 -11.41 -37.46
CA ASP A 62 -2.56 -10.69 -38.23
C ASP A 62 -1.28 -10.64 -37.40
N GLU A 63 -0.21 -11.27 -37.90
CA GLU A 63 1.16 -10.98 -37.47
C GLU A 63 1.49 -9.57 -37.98
N SER A 64 0.89 -8.56 -37.34
CA SER A 64 1.11 -7.16 -37.68
C SER A 64 2.53 -6.83 -37.25
N THR A 65 3.45 -6.90 -38.21
CA THR A 65 4.85 -6.44 -38.15
C THR A 65 4.97 -4.91 -37.96
N GLY A 66 4.12 -4.34 -37.11
CA GLY A 66 4.02 -2.91 -36.79
C GLY A 66 3.96 -2.70 -35.29
N GLY A 67 4.88 -3.34 -34.55
CA GLY A 67 5.11 -2.99 -33.15
C GLY A 67 5.55 -1.51 -33.03
N PRO A 68 5.36 -0.88 -31.86
CA PRO A 68 5.82 0.48 -31.63
C PRO A 68 7.30 0.63 -32.01
N ALA A 69 7.68 1.83 -32.49
CA ALA A 69 9.06 2.12 -32.93
C ALA A 69 10.12 1.84 -31.85
N PHE A 70 9.69 1.73 -30.60
CA PHE A 70 10.44 1.23 -29.46
C PHE A 70 9.69 0.04 -28.86
N SER A 71 10.38 -1.09 -28.69
CA SER A 71 9.86 -2.21 -27.91
C SER A 71 9.90 -1.86 -26.42
N PHE A 72 8.82 -2.18 -25.71
CA PHE A 72 8.80 -2.18 -24.26
C PHE A 72 9.07 -3.59 -23.75
N ASP A 73 9.76 -3.71 -22.63
CA ASP A 73 9.88 -4.97 -21.92
C ASP A 73 8.51 -5.35 -21.35
N GLU A 74 8.14 -6.62 -21.47
CA GLU A 74 6.90 -7.15 -20.91
C GLU A 74 6.98 -7.08 -19.37
N THR A 75 5.90 -6.61 -18.74
CA THR A 75 5.80 -6.56 -17.27
C THR A 75 4.43 -7.08 -16.85
N ASP A 76 4.43 -8.06 -15.96
CA ASP A 76 3.23 -8.58 -15.34
C ASP A 76 2.92 -7.90 -14.00
N MET A 77 1.63 -7.68 -13.73
CA MET A 77 1.19 -7.16 -12.44
C MET A 77 0.99 -8.31 -11.44
N HIS A 78 1.74 -8.26 -10.33
CA HIS A 78 1.61 -9.21 -9.23
C HIS A 78 1.07 -8.50 -7.97
N GLY A 79 -0.07 -8.97 -7.44
CA GLY A 79 -0.68 -8.43 -6.23
C GLY A 79 -0.63 -9.41 -5.06
N PHE A 80 -0.46 -8.90 -3.83
CA PHE A 80 -0.48 -9.69 -2.60
C PHE A 80 -1.69 -9.33 -1.74
N TYR A 81 -2.29 -10.35 -1.10
CA TYR A 81 -3.27 -10.14 -0.03
C TYR A 81 -2.54 -10.17 1.31
N VAL A 82 -2.22 -8.98 1.83
CA VAL A 82 -1.48 -8.81 3.08
C VAL A 82 -2.41 -8.33 4.18
N ARG A 83 -2.14 -8.76 5.41
CA ARG A 83 -2.82 -8.22 6.59
C ARG A 83 -2.42 -6.77 6.82
N GLU A 84 -3.32 -6.00 7.44
CA GLU A 84 -3.08 -4.58 7.72
C GLU A 84 -1.83 -4.37 8.60
N GLU A 85 -1.58 -5.24 9.59
CA GLU A 85 -0.40 -5.09 10.44
C GLU A 85 0.90 -5.29 9.66
N THR A 86 0.92 -6.26 8.73
CA THR A 86 2.06 -6.51 7.87
C THR A 86 2.29 -5.31 6.94
N TRP A 87 1.23 -4.79 6.32
CA TRP A 87 1.32 -3.63 5.41
C TRP A 87 1.80 -2.35 6.12
N ASN A 88 1.33 -2.11 7.34
CA ASN A 88 1.79 -1.01 8.18
C ASN A 88 3.29 -1.15 8.53
N GLY A 89 3.76 -2.38 8.76
CA GLY A 89 5.18 -2.68 8.95
C GLY A 89 6.02 -2.27 7.74
N VAL A 90 5.60 -2.67 6.54
CA VAL A 90 6.28 -2.30 5.28
C VAL A 90 6.27 -0.78 5.06
N THR A 91 5.14 -0.12 5.35
CA THR A 91 5.03 1.34 5.22
C THR A 91 5.99 2.08 6.16
N ARG A 92 6.12 1.62 7.41
CA ARG A 92 7.11 2.17 8.36
C ARG A 92 8.54 1.92 7.89
N MET A 93 8.82 0.70 7.40
CA MET A 93 10.12 0.37 6.83
C MET A 93 10.48 1.28 5.67
N ARG A 94 9.53 1.60 4.78
CA ARG A 94 9.74 2.56 3.69
C ARG A 94 10.22 3.90 4.21
N SER A 95 9.60 4.46 5.25
CA SER A 95 10.05 5.73 5.85
C SER A 95 11.49 5.64 6.37
N SER A 96 11.87 4.51 6.99
CA SER A 96 13.25 4.28 7.44
C SER A 96 14.23 4.17 6.28
N VAL A 97 13.88 3.45 5.21
CA VAL A 97 14.69 3.33 4.00
C VAL A 97 14.88 4.70 3.33
N THR A 98 13.80 5.49 3.18
CA THR A 98 13.88 6.87 2.66
C THR A 98 14.84 7.72 3.47
N ALA A 99 14.77 7.65 4.81
CA ALA A 99 15.69 8.39 5.66
C ALA A 99 17.16 7.99 5.45
N VAL A 100 17.44 6.69 5.29
CA VAL A 100 18.80 6.20 5.01
C VAL A 100 19.27 6.62 3.63
N CYS A 101 18.48 6.39 2.58
CA CYS A 101 18.81 6.78 1.20
C CYS A 101 19.06 8.29 1.08
N SER A 102 18.32 9.10 1.82
CA SER A 102 18.51 10.55 1.88
C SER A 102 19.90 10.95 2.40
N MET A 103 20.51 10.15 3.29
CA MET A 103 21.89 10.39 3.76
C MET A 103 22.95 10.12 2.69
N PHE A 104 22.58 9.44 1.60
CA PHE A 104 23.43 9.12 0.46
C PHE A 104 23.01 9.88 -0.81
N ASP A 105 22.37 11.05 -0.65
CA ASP A 105 21.91 11.91 -1.74
C ASP A 105 20.87 11.26 -2.69
N VAL A 106 20.14 10.25 -2.21
CA VAL A 106 18.99 9.65 -2.89
C VAL A 106 17.72 9.91 -2.07
N PRO A 107 17.19 11.14 -2.10
CA PRO A 107 16.08 11.53 -1.22
C PRO A 107 14.73 10.94 -1.62
N GLU A 108 14.57 10.57 -2.90
CA GLU A 108 13.32 10.11 -3.49
C GLU A 108 13.56 8.88 -4.35
N PHE A 109 12.62 7.94 -4.28
CA PHE A 109 12.55 6.75 -5.14
C PHE A 109 11.08 6.43 -5.43
N GLU A 110 10.82 5.84 -6.58
CA GLU A 110 9.47 5.46 -6.98
C GLU A 110 8.94 4.29 -6.14
N GLY A 111 7.62 4.16 -6.05
CA GLY A 111 6.99 3.02 -5.36
C GLY A 111 7.43 1.68 -5.94
N ARG A 112 7.58 1.61 -7.27
CA ARG A 112 8.07 0.43 -7.98
C ARG A 112 9.51 0.09 -7.62
N GLU A 113 10.40 1.09 -7.58
CA GLU A 113 11.81 0.89 -7.22
C GLU A 113 11.95 0.32 -5.81
N PHE A 114 11.18 0.86 -4.86
CA PHE A 114 11.12 0.32 -3.50
C PHE A 114 10.61 -1.13 -3.47
N GLN A 115 9.53 -1.42 -4.18
CA GLN A 115 8.93 -2.76 -4.24
C GLN A 115 9.90 -3.79 -4.85
N ASP A 116 10.54 -3.44 -5.96
CA ASP A 116 11.52 -4.29 -6.63
C ASP A 116 12.75 -4.54 -5.74
N ALA A 117 13.26 -3.51 -5.06
CA ALA A 117 14.32 -3.67 -4.08
C ALA A 117 13.92 -4.60 -2.92
N CYS A 118 12.71 -4.46 -2.38
CA CYS A 118 12.20 -5.37 -1.35
C CYS A 118 12.12 -6.81 -1.85
N LEU A 119 11.61 -7.03 -3.07
CA LEU A 119 11.48 -8.37 -3.65
C LEU A 119 12.83 -9.03 -3.91
N ARG A 120 13.84 -8.27 -4.36
CA ARG A 120 15.21 -8.77 -4.53
C ARG A 120 15.81 -9.20 -3.20
N VAL A 121 15.68 -8.37 -2.16
CA VAL A 121 16.15 -8.74 -0.81
C VAL A 121 15.41 -9.99 -0.31
N ILE A 122 14.09 -10.09 -0.49
CA ILE A 122 13.34 -11.28 -0.08
C ILE A 122 13.81 -12.53 -0.84
N ALA A 123 14.10 -12.42 -2.14
CA ALA A 123 14.59 -13.53 -2.94
C ALA A 123 15.94 -14.08 -2.44
N ASP A 124 16.81 -13.21 -1.94
CA ASP A 124 18.13 -13.58 -1.39
C ASP A 124 18.06 -14.11 0.06
N HIS A 125 16.93 -13.92 0.74
CA HIS A 125 16.72 -14.27 2.16
C HIS A 125 15.59 -15.32 2.34
N GLY A 126 15.57 -16.34 1.47
CA GLY A 126 14.54 -17.38 1.47
C GLY A 126 14.50 -18.25 2.75
N ASP A 127 15.64 -18.39 3.43
CA ASP A 127 15.79 -19.05 4.72
C ASP A 127 15.05 -18.28 5.84
N GLU A 128 15.18 -16.95 5.89
CA GLU A 128 14.44 -16.11 6.84
C GLU A 128 12.93 -16.20 6.61
N VAL A 129 12.49 -16.26 5.34
CA VAL A 129 11.08 -16.46 4.98
C VAL A 129 10.59 -17.82 5.49
N ALA A 130 11.36 -18.89 5.28
CA ALA A 130 11.01 -20.23 5.77
C ALA A 130 10.92 -20.26 7.30
N LEU A 131 11.87 -19.64 8.00
CA LEU A 131 11.86 -19.53 9.46
C LEU A 131 10.63 -18.77 9.96
N GLN A 132 10.25 -17.67 9.32
CA GLN A 132 9.06 -16.90 9.70
C GLN A 132 7.78 -17.76 9.58
N ILE A 133 7.62 -18.52 8.49
CA ILE A 133 6.47 -19.41 8.30
C ILE A 133 6.44 -20.51 9.36
N LEU A 134 7.58 -21.13 9.65
CA LEU A 134 7.68 -22.21 10.65
C LEU A 134 7.35 -21.68 12.06
N ARG A 135 7.85 -20.49 12.40
CA ARG A 135 7.56 -19.80 13.65
C ARG A 135 6.08 -19.51 13.82
N GLU A 136 5.41 -19.00 12.79
CA GLU A 136 3.96 -18.74 12.82
C GLU A 136 3.12 -20.02 12.98
N ARG A 137 3.66 -21.16 12.54
CA ARG A 137 3.07 -22.49 12.75
C ARG A 137 3.42 -23.12 14.10
N GLY A 138 4.23 -22.45 14.93
CA GLY A 138 4.69 -22.98 16.21
C GLY A 138 5.68 -24.14 16.09
N ILE A 139 6.42 -24.21 14.97
CA ILE A 139 7.44 -25.21 14.73
C ILE A 139 8.79 -24.61 15.06
N GLU A 140 9.48 -25.16 16.06
CA GLU A 140 10.88 -24.84 16.34
C GLU A 140 11.76 -25.49 15.28
N ALA A 141 12.45 -24.66 14.51
CA ALA A 141 13.38 -25.09 13.47
C ALA A 141 14.78 -24.59 13.81
N ASP A 142 15.77 -25.43 13.52
CA ASP A 142 17.18 -25.06 13.61
C ASP A 142 17.55 -24.20 12.40
N GLU A 143 18.08 -23.00 12.66
CA GLU A 143 18.37 -21.99 11.63
C GLU A 143 19.43 -22.50 10.64
N GLU A 144 20.48 -23.15 11.13
CA GLU A 144 21.56 -23.72 10.31
C GLU A 144 21.00 -24.77 9.34
N ARG A 145 20.13 -25.66 9.83
CA ARG A 145 19.47 -26.66 8.99
C ARG A 145 18.55 -26.05 7.95
N VAL A 146 17.82 -24.99 8.27
CA VAL A 146 16.94 -24.32 7.29
C VAL A 146 17.77 -23.66 6.21
N GLN A 147 18.85 -22.98 6.59
CA GLN A 147 19.78 -22.34 5.66
C GLN A 147 20.42 -23.36 4.71
N GLU A 148 20.92 -24.48 5.23
CA GLU A 148 21.49 -25.58 4.42
C GLU A 148 20.48 -26.06 3.36
N VAL A 149 19.22 -26.28 3.76
CA VAL A 149 18.18 -26.76 2.83
C VAL A 149 17.87 -25.74 1.75
N VAL A 150 17.78 -24.45 2.10
CA VAL A 150 17.51 -23.40 1.12
C VAL A 150 18.68 -23.23 0.15
N GLU A 151 19.92 -23.23 0.64
CA GLU A 151 21.12 -23.12 -0.19
C GLU A 151 21.20 -24.29 -1.20
N MET A 152 21.01 -25.53 -0.74
CA MET A 152 21.02 -26.69 -1.63
C MET A 152 19.97 -26.59 -2.75
N LEU A 153 18.76 -26.08 -2.45
CA LEU A 153 17.69 -25.94 -3.44
C LEU A 153 17.93 -24.78 -4.40
N SER A 154 18.48 -23.67 -3.92
CA SER A 154 18.85 -22.52 -4.74
C SER A 154 19.99 -22.85 -5.70
N GLU A 155 21.00 -23.59 -5.25
CA GLU A 155 22.06 -24.10 -6.12
C GLU A 155 21.52 -25.05 -7.20
N GLN A 156 20.57 -25.92 -6.84
CA GLN A 156 19.94 -26.80 -7.83
C GLN A 156 19.21 -25.99 -8.90
N ALA A 157 18.44 -24.97 -8.52
CA ALA A 157 17.71 -24.11 -9.45
C ALA A 157 18.62 -23.28 -10.36
N ALA A 158 19.85 -22.96 -9.93
CA ALA A 158 20.82 -22.22 -10.75
C ALA A 158 21.56 -23.11 -11.78
N ASN A 159 21.50 -24.44 -11.64
CA ASN A 159 22.18 -25.40 -12.51
C ASN A 159 21.25 -26.04 -13.56
N ASP A 160 19.94 -25.80 -13.49
CA ASP A 160 18.93 -26.20 -14.48
C ASP A 160 18.71 -25.11 -15.55
#